data_AF-A0AB34J9Y5-F1
#
_entry.id   AF-A0AB34J9Y5-F1
#
_cell.length_a   1.000
_cell.length_b   1.000
_cell.length_c   1.000
_cell.angle_alpha   90.00
_cell.angle_beta   90.00
_cell.angle_gamma   90.00
#
_symmetry.space_group_name_H-M   'P 1'
#
loop_
_entity.id
_entity.type
_entity.pdbx_description
1 polymer ?
#
loop_
_entity_poly.entity_id
_entity_poly.type
_entity_poly.pdbx_seq_one_letter_code
_entity_poly.pdbx_strand_id
1 'polypeptide(L)'
;MAALRCAATRRAAHASALCLRRRAAAPSGLGGHRASSAAAPAALALALQRSAPLPSRERWAALHALCPPAPRRPTLPPEALEPVPPEILTPLLEQTLAELPSYGGADVAAAAGGLAALRAQSAEECEQAWARLEEHAVGLASAQAIEPADAAATLLAFSRAHKPLPRLCHALAFALQPRLAELSADGLCDVALAYAISFSRFPDEMADFASRGVRLPRRPLAALARDALLPRLTAASNFHLVHAAFAFVLLRLVNPLVFDAVSAVASARLGSFTPTELMRLVALCTMPMHVNSPFAQLVFDEVQHRLADFPPVEMVRAVHGLVHARRDEEHLFLKAAALLRPHLRELEPMYLSKLAWSLAKASITPPGLFEELAESLAPGLDELTAYHLTLVAWSFAVVDLPSKALFFAREGEDSAFVRCLSAHPLNAFDNASSLRLYQWMAWREEIRAREASERKGTHDGEGGILAMTPLPFELQHICSEYLKTAQSEPQRAHKAQQHFTRFVCKHLSHCLTNVQPEVRTDLGYSLDLVVTASDGKPVAIEFDGPYHYVGFSKRLNGNTLLKQRQIRAAGWRLLSIPYWEWTRQDLPPEDRLRYRQEYLLRRLNLIVHGADPMI
;
A
#
# COMPACT_ATOMS: atom_id res chain seq x y z
N MET A 1 -6.63 0.47 43.30
CA MET A 1 -5.78 -0.72 43.55
C MET A 1 -5.32 -1.41 42.26
N ALA A 2 -6.18 -1.68 41.26
CA ALA A 2 -5.77 -2.29 39.98
C ALA A 2 -4.82 -1.44 39.11
N ALA A 3 -5.04 -0.11 39.03
CA ALA A 3 -4.13 0.81 38.33
C ALA A 3 -2.71 0.88 38.95
N LEU A 4 -2.63 0.73 40.28
CA LEU A 4 -1.36 0.66 41.01
C LEU A 4 -0.63 -0.67 40.78
N ARG A 5 -1.37 -1.78 40.66
CA ARG A 5 -0.79 -3.09 40.29
C ARG A 5 -0.29 -3.11 38.84
N CYS A 6 -1.00 -2.48 37.90
CA CYS A 6 -0.56 -2.35 36.50
C CYS A 6 0.67 -1.42 36.35
N ALA A 7 0.73 -0.33 37.13
CA ALA A 7 1.91 0.53 37.17
C ALA A 7 3.12 -0.17 37.81
N ALA A 8 2.88 -1.01 38.84
CA ALA A 8 3.92 -1.80 39.50
C ALA A 8 4.48 -2.90 38.58
N THR A 9 3.63 -3.61 37.83
CA THR A 9 4.09 -4.61 36.84
C THR A 9 4.80 -3.98 35.64
N ARG A 10 4.33 -2.82 35.14
CA ARG A 10 5.06 -2.06 34.11
C ARG A 10 6.41 -1.55 34.62
N ARG A 11 6.50 -1.07 35.86
CA ARG A 11 7.77 -0.68 36.48
C ARG A 11 8.71 -1.87 36.70
N ALA A 12 8.19 -3.01 37.13
CA ALA A 12 8.97 -4.24 37.30
C ALA A 12 9.51 -4.75 35.95
N ALA A 13 8.67 -4.81 34.91
CA ALA A 13 9.08 -5.18 33.56
C ALA A 13 10.09 -4.17 32.98
N HIS A 14 9.88 -2.88 33.19
CA HIS A 14 10.80 -1.82 32.73
C HIS A 14 12.13 -1.86 33.51
N ALA A 15 12.11 -2.16 34.80
CA ALA A 15 13.31 -2.32 35.63
C ALA A 15 14.09 -3.59 35.24
N SER A 16 13.41 -4.71 35.01
CA SER A 16 14.01 -5.95 34.49
C SER A 16 14.59 -5.76 33.09
N ALA A 17 13.89 -5.05 32.20
CA ALA A 17 14.38 -4.71 30.86
C ALA A 17 15.58 -3.74 30.90
N LEU A 18 15.58 -2.74 31.80
CA LEU A 18 16.72 -1.85 32.02
C LEU A 18 17.93 -2.60 32.60
N CYS A 19 17.70 -3.55 33.50
CA CYS A 19 18.73 -4.39 34.09
C CYS A 19 19.34 -5.33 33.03
N LEU A 20 18.50 -5.95 32.19
CA LEU A 20 18.91 -6.78 31.07
C LEU A 20 19.66 -5.97 29.99
N ARG A 21 19.20 -4.75 29.66
CA ARG A 21 19.88 -3.83 28.72
C ARG A 21 21.21 -3.33 29.24
N ARG A 22 21.31 -2.95 30.53
CA ARG A 22 22.58 -2.55 31.16
C ARG A 22 23.59 -3.70 31.25
N ARG A 23 23.14 -4.94 31.39
CA ARG A 23 23.99 -6.15 31.42
C ARG A 23 24.25 -6.76 30.04
N ALA A 24 23.54 -6.31 28.99
CA ALA A 24 23.79 -6.68 27.59
C ALA A 24 24.79 -5.73 26.90
N ALA A 25 25.09 -4.56 27.50
CA ALA A 25 26.18 -3.72 27.07
C ALA A 25 27.51 -4.44 27.34
N ALA A 26 28.27 -4.76 26.29
CA ALA A 26 29.66 -5.17 26.41
C ALA A 26 30.46 -4.06 27.11
N PRO A 27 31.53 -4.39 27.88
CA PRO A 27 32.37 -3.37 28.49
C PRO A 27 32.96 -2.50 27.38
N SER A 28 32.64 -1.22 27.44
CA SER A 28 33.09 -0.19 26.51
C SER A 28 34.62 -0.09 26.51
N GLY A 29 35.24 -0.65 25.47
CA GLY A 29 36.64 -0.44 25.14
C GLY A 29 36.78 -0.33 23.62
N LEU A 30 36.96 0.91 23.14
CA LEU A 30 37.59 1.34 21.88
C LEU A 30 37.21 0.61 20.57
N GLY A 31 36.57 1.36 19.65
CA GLY A 31 36.54 1.05 18.22
C GLY A 31 35.14 1.08 17.60
N GLY A 32 34.85 2.13 16.83
CA GLY A 32 33.60 2.27 16.08
C GLY A 32 33.50 1.26 14.94
N HIS A 33 32.87 0.12 15.20
CA HIS A 33 32.33 -0.75 14.16
C HIS A 33 30.82 -0.89 14.35
N ARG A 34 30.07 -0.58 13.29
CA ARG A 34 28.65 -0.85 13.15
C ARG A 34 28.40 -2.31 13.52
N ALA A 35 27.59 -2.57 14.55
CA ALA A 35 27.05 -3.90 14.80
C ALA A 35 26.27 -4.34 13.54
N SER A 36 26.74 -5.41 12.90
CA SER A 36 26.11 -6.00 11.72
C SER A 36 24.74 -6.59 12.07
N SER A 37 23.89 -6.80 11.07
CA SER A 37 22.59 -7.48 11.22
C SER A 37 22.67 -8.88 11.84
N ALA A 38 23.86 -9.47 11.95
CA ALA A 38 24.12 -10.73 12.67
C ALA A 38 24.06 -10.59 14.20
N ALA A 39 23.96 -9.37 14.76
CA ALA A 39 23.95 -9.15 16.21
C ALA A 39 22.56 -9.36 16.87
N ALA A 40 21.47 -9.33 16.11
CA ALA A 40 20.10 -9.45 16.64
C ALA A 40 19.74 -10.87 17.12
N PRO A 41 20.06 -11.97 16.39
CA PRO A 41 19.81 -13.34 16.84
C PRO A 41 20.62 -13.70 18.07
N ALA A 42 21.90 -13.31 18.11
CA ALA A 42 22.78 -13.52 19.25
C ALA A 42 22.28 -12.77 20.50
N ALA A 43 21.82 -11.52 20.35
CA ALA A 43 21.26 -10.75 21.46
C ALA A 43 19.93 -11.33 21.98
N LEU A 44 19.07 -11.83 21.08
CA LEU A 44 17.82 -12.50 21.43
C LEU A 44 18.07 -13.86 22.10
N ALA A 45 19.01 -14.65 21.59
CA ALA A 45 19.46 -15.91 22.19
C ALA A 45 20.03 -15.69 23.60
N LEU A 46 20.88 -14.67 23.77
CA LEU A 46 21.43 -14.27 25.06
C LEU A 46 20.34 -13.78 26.02
N ALA A 47 19.34 -13.05 25.52
CA ALA A 47 18.18 -12.60 26.29
C ALA A 47 17.33 -13.79 26.76
N LEU A 48 17.04 -14.75 25.88
CA LEU A 48 16.28 -15.96 26.18
C LEU A 48 16.99 -16.83 27.23
N GLN A 49 18.30 -17.08 27.08
CA GLN A 49 19.11 -17.80 28.06
C GLN A 49 19.14 -17.11 29.43
N ARG A 50 19.22 -15.77 29.46
CA ARG A 50 19.21 -14.98 30.72
C ARG A 50 17.84 -14.89 31.38
N SER A 51 16.77 -15.13 30.63
CA SER A 51 15.39 -15.06 31.12
C SER A 51 14.88 -16.41 31.63
N ALA A 52 15.68 -17.48 31.52
CA ALA A 52 15.39 -18.85 31.95
C ALA A 52 14.92 -19.03 33.43
N PRO A 53 15.30 -18.20 34.42
CA PRO A 53 14.77 -18.36 35.78
C PRO A 53 13.45 -17.61 36.03
N LEU A 54 12.92 -16.87 35.05
CA LEU A 54 11.67 -16.12 35.22
C LEU A 54 10.45 -17.03 35.05
N PRO A 55 9.35 -16.79 35.80
CA PRO A 55 8.03 -17.34 35.47
C PRO A 55 7.67 -17.03 34.02
N SER A 56 6.98 -17.94 33.33
CA SER A 56 6.79 -17.84 31.87
C SER A 56 6.17 -16.52 31.41
N ARG A 57 5.22 -15.96 32.17
CA ARG A 57 4.67 -14.62 31.90
C ARG A 57 5.73 -13.51 31.92
N GLU A 58 6.57 -13.47 32.94
CA GLU A 58 7.62 -12.46 33.06
C GLU A 58 8.68 -12.63 31.97
N ARG A 59 8.92 -13.88 31.56
CA ARG A 59 9.79 -14.24 30.45
C ARG A 59 9.24 -13.70 29.13
N TRP A 60 7.98 -13.97 28.80
CA TRP A 60 7.33 -13.44 27.59
C TRP A 60 7.23 -11.92 27.60
N ALA A 61 6.92 -11.31 28.75
CA ALA A 61 6.90 -9.85 28.88
C ALA A 61 8.30 -9.22 28.69
N ALA A 62 9.34 -9.84 29.22
CA ALA A 62 10.73 -9.41 29.02
C ALA A 62 11.15 -9.58 27.55
N LEU A 63 10.84 -10.72 26.93
CA LEU A 63 11.13 -10.97 25.51
C LEU A 63 10.42 -9.98 24.60
N HIS A 64 9.13 -9.71 24.86
CA HIS A 64 8.36 -8.70 24.14
C HIS A 64 8.96 -7.29 24.30
N ALA A 65 9.50 -6.94 25.47
CA ALA A 65 10.14 -5.65 25.73
C ALA A 65 11.57 -5.52 25.14
N LEU A 66 12.21 -6.66 24.88
CA LEU A 66 13.56 -6.77 24.29
C LEU A 66 13.50 -6.87 22.77
N CYS A 67 12.43 -7.46 22.22
CA CYS A 67 12.11 -7.34 20.81
C CYS A 67 11.85 -5.85 20.53
N PRO A 68 12.54 -5.22 19.57
CA PRO A 68 12.12 -3.91 19.11
C PRO A 68 10.63 -4.00 18.73
N PRO A 69 9.79 -2.96 18.96
CA PRO A 69 8.48 -2.94 18.33
C PRO A 69 8.71 -3.26 16.86
N ALA A 70 7.91 -4.18 16.31
CA ALA A 70 8.10 -4.73 14.96
C ALA A 70 8.76 -3.68 14.07
N PRO A 71 9.85 -3.98 13.33
CA PRO A 71 10.39 -3.01 12.38
C PRO A 71 9.20 -2.47 11.60
N ARG A 72 9.30 -1.20 11.20
CA ARG A 72 8.30 -0.41 10.46
C ARG A 72 7.88 -1.05 9.11
N ARG A 73 7.74 -2.37 9.03
CA ARG A 73 7.55 -3.31 7.94
C ARG A 73 6.19 -4.00 8.12
N PRO A 74 5.16 -3.57 7.41
CA PRO A 74 4.03 -4.41 7.04
C PRO A 74 4.25 -4.83 5.58
N THR A 75 5.15 -5.78 5.27
CA THR A 75 5.31 -6.25 3.87
C THR A 75 6.33 -7.35 3.60
N LEU A 76 7.23 -7.73 4.51
CA LEU A 76 7.99 -8.96 4.27
C LEU A 76 7.00 -10.15 4.31
N PRO A 77 7.09 -11.15 3.40
CA PRO A 77 6.61 -12.48 3.75
C PRO A 77 7.30 -12.89 5.07
N PRO A 78 6.68 -13.72 5.92
CA PRO A 78 7.07 -13.93 7.32
C PRO A 78 8.53 -14.36 7.60
N GLU A 79 9.40 -14.48 6.59
CA GLU A 79 10.64 -15.26 6.59
C GLU A 79 11.95 -14.44 6.70
N ALA A 80 11.96 -13.10 6.64
CA ALA A 80 13.22 -12.32 6.59
C ALA A 80 13.71 -11.71 7.93
N LEU A 81 13.42 -12.38 9.04
CA LEU A 81 14.24 -12.38 10.26
C LEU A 81 14.66 -13.84 10.44
N GLU A 82 15.94 -14.11 10.68
CA GLU A 82 16.37 -15.48 10.98
C GLU A 82 15.47 -16.06 12.08
N PRO A 83 14.88 -17.24 11.87
CA PRO A 83 14.00 -17.86 12.85
C PRO A 83 14.74 -17.99 14.17
N VAL A 84 14.03 -17.75 15.28
CA VAL A 84 14.60 -17.99 16.62
C VAL A 84 15.09 -19.44 16.65
N PRO A 85 16.35 -19.70 17.04
CA PRO A 85 16.89 -21.05 17.03
C PRO A 85 15.97 -22.02 17.78
N PRO A 86 15.62 -23.18 17.21
CA PRO A 86 14.72 -24.16 17.83
C PRO A 86 15.17 -24.55 19.24
N GLU A 87 16.48 -24.63 19.48
CA GLU A 87 17.08 -24.97 20.78
C GLU A 87 16.67 -24.00 21.90
N ILE A 88 16.19 -22.81 21.53
CA ILE A 88 15.77 -21.77 22.46
C ILE A 88 14.25 -21.60 22.44
N LEU A 89 13.62 -21.75 21.27
CA LEU A 89 12.18 -21.60 21.11
C LEU A 89 11.40 -22.81 21.66
N THR A 90 11.84 -24.03 21.37
CA THR A 90 11.15 -25.27 21.75
C THR A 90 10.97 -25.41 23.27
N PRO A 91 12.01 -25.23 24.11
CA PRO A 91 11.85 -25.35 25.56
C PRO A 91 10.93 -24.27 26.15
N LEU A 92 10.91 -23.09 25.53
CA LEU A 92 10.03 -21.99 25.92
C LEU A 92 8.56 -22.32 25.62
N LEU A 93 8.29 -22.92 24.46
CA LEU A 93 6.95 -23.36 24.07
C LEU A 93 6.49 -24.53 24.94
N GLU A 94 7.33 -25.54 25.18
CA GLU A 94 7.03 -26.68 26.05
C GLU A 94 6.67 -26.24 27.47
N GLN A 95 7.49 -25.35 28.06
CA GLN A 95 7.20 -24.80 29.39
C GLN A 95 5.89 -23.99 29.39
N THR A 96 5.65 -23.18 28.34
CA THR A 96 4.41 -22.42 28.22
C THR A 96 3.18 -23.35 28.15
N LEU A 97 3.28 -24.45 27.40
CA LEU A 97 2.21 -25.44 27.28
C LEU A 97 1.98 -26.22 28.58
N ALA A 98 3.05 -26.54 29.32
CA ALA A 98 2.96 -27.22 30.61
C ALA A 98 2.30 -26.34 31.69
N GLU A 99 2.61 -25.03 31.70
CA GLU A 99 2.06 -24.09 32.67
C GLU A 99 0.67 -23.55 32.27
N LEU A 100 0.28 -23.70 30.99
CA LEU A 100 -0.96 -23.17 30.41
C LEU A 100 -2.23 -23.43 31.25
N PRO A 101 -2.46 -24.62 31.85
CA PRO A 101 -3.65 -24.87 32.67
C PRO A 101 -3.78 -23.94 33.88
N SER A 102 -2.66 -23.37 34.35
CA SER A 102 -2.63 -22.42 35.48
C SER A 102 -2.75 -20.95 35.05
N TYR A 103 -2.71 -20.66 33.74
CA TYR A 103 -2.70 -19.29 33.23
C TYR A 103 -4.05 -18.60 33.40
N GLY A 104 -4.01 -17.39 33.95
CA GLY A 104 -5.10 -16.44 33.85
C GLY A 104 -5.04 -15.63 32.54
N GLY A 105 -6.00 -14.72 32.35
CA GLY A 105 -6.09 -13.89 31.15
C GLY A 105 -4.81 -13.12 30.82
N ALA A 106 -4.19 -12.50 31.83
CA ALA A 106 -2.98 -11.71 31.64
C ALA A 106 -1.75 -12.54 31.21
N ASP A 107 -1.69 -13.81 31.64
CA ASP A 107 -0.61 -14.73 31.26
C ASP A 107 -0.77 -15.16 29.81
N VAL A 108 -2.01 -15.47 29.39
CA VAL A 108 -2.38 -15.74 27.99
C VAL A 108 -2.03 -14.56 27.08
N ALA A 109 -2.43 -13.34 27.47
CA ALA A 109 -2.16 -12.14 26.69
C ALA A 109 -0.65 -11.89 26.51
N ALA A 110 0.15 -12.10 27.57
CA ALA A 110 1.59 -11.95 27.51
C ALA A 110 2.25 -13.01 26.62
N ALA A 111 1.86 -14.27 26.74
CA ALA A 111 2.36 -15.37 25.92
C ALA A 111 2.03 -15.16 24.43
N ALA A 112 0.77 -14.86 24.11
CA ALA A 112 0.34 -14.56 22.75
C ALA A 112 1.07 -13.32 22.18
N GLY A 113 1.19 -12.24 22.96
CA GLY A 113 1.90 -11.03 22.54
C GLY A 113 3.37 -11.27 22.25
N GLY A 114 4.05 -12.04 23.11
CA GLY A 114 5.44 -12.44 22.92
C GLY A 114 5.63 -13.32 21.69
N LEU A 115 4.78 -14.32 21.51
CA LEU A 115 4.83 -15.20 20.34
C LEU A 115 4.58 -14.45 19.02
N ALA A 116 3.64 -13.50 19.02
CA ALA A 116 3.39 -12.60 17.90
C ALA A 116 4.61 -11.71 17.59
N ALA A 117 5.31 -11.21 18.61
CA ALA A 117 6.49 -10.36 18.45
C ALA A 117 7.69 -11.12 17.87
N LEU A 118 7.84 -12.41 18.20
CA LEU A 118 8.86 -13.28 17.63
C LEU A 118 8.61 -13.68 16.17
N ARG A 119 7.45 -13.33 15.61
CA ARG A 119 7.03 -13.69 14.24
C ARG A 119 7.17 -15.19 13.95
N ALA A 120 7.01 -16.03 14.98
CA ALA A 120 7.09 -17.47 14.89
C ALA A 120 5.79 -18.00 14.25
N GLN A 121 5.69 -17.82 12.92
CA GLN A 121 4.44 -18.04 12.17
C GLN A 121 4.39 -19.41 11.51
N SER A 122 5.52 -20.09 11.29
CA SER A 122 5.60 -21.28 10.42
C SER A 122 6.25 -22.53 11.04
N ALA A 123 6.78 -22.48 12.26
CA ALA A 123 7.25 -23.69 12.94
C ALA A 123 6.05 -24.49 13.46
N GLU A 124 6.01 -25.80 13.21
CA GLU A 124 4.94 -26.71 13.65
C GLU A 124 4.65 -26.59 15.17
N GLU A 125 5.71 -26.45 15.97
CA GLU A 125 5.64 -26.23 17.42
C GLU A 125 4.91 -24.94 17.80
N CYS A 126 5.03 -23.90 16.98
CA CYS A 126 4.32 -22.63 17.19
C CYS A 126 2.84 -22.76 16.84
N GLU A 127 2.47 -23.54 15.83
CA GLU A 127 1.06 -23.78 15.50
C GLU A 127 0.34 -24.49 16.65
N GLN A 128 0.98 -25.49 17.25
CA GLN A 128 0.43 -26.16 18.43
C GLN A 128 0.26 -25.18 19.60
N ALA A 129 1.26 -24.34 19.86
CA ALA A 129 1.19 -23.33 20.91
C ALA A 129 0.04 -22.33 20.68
N TRP A 130 -0.12 -21.83 19.44
CA TRP A 130 -1.21 -20.94 19.08
C TRP A 130 -2.59 -21.58 19.25
N ALA A 131 -2.76 -22.83 18.83
CA ALA A 131 -4.02 -23.56 18.97
C ALA A 131 -4.40 -23.77 20.45
N ARG A 132 -3.42 -24.12 21.30
CA ARG A 132 -3.64 -24.32 22.74
C ARG A 132 -3.91 -23.01 23.47
N LEU A 133 -3.22 -21.93 23.11
CA LEU A 133 -3.50 -20.59 23.62
C LEU A 133 -4.91 -20.12 23.21
N GLU A 134 -5.36 -20.41 21.98
CA GLU A 134 -6.72 -20.09 21.55
C GLU A 134 -7.76 -20.85 22.38
N GLU A 135 -7.60 -22.16 22.53
CA GLU A 135 -8.50 -23.02 23.30
C GLU A 135 -8.64 -22.54 24.75
N HIS A 136 -7.51 -22.26 25.41
CA HIS A 136 -7.50 -21.77 26.79
C HIS A 136 -8.12 -20.37 26.92
N ALA A 137 -7.81 -19.46 25.99
CA ALA A 137 -8.40 -18.12 25.96
C ALA A 137 -9.93 -18.17 25.77
N VAL A 138 -10.41 -19.05 24.88
CA VAL A 138 -11.85 -19.30 24.67
C VAL A 138 -12.49 -19.85 25.95
N GLY A 139 -11.84 -20.81 26.62
CA GLY A 139 -12.32 -21.36 27.89
C GLY A 139 -12.45 -20.29 28.99
N LEU A 140 -11.43 -19.46 29.15
CA LEU A 140 -11.45 -18.32 30.09
C LEU A 140 -12.56 -17.31 29.73
N ALA A 141 -12.77 -17.05 28.43
CA ALA A 141 -13.84 -16.16 27.95
C ALA A 141 -15.23 -16.72 28.26
N SER A 142 -15.46 -18.01 27.98
CA SER A 142 -16.71 -18.70 28.27
C SER A 142 -17.01 -18.76 29.77
N ALA A 143 -15.98 -18.90 30.60
CA ALA A 143 -16.09 -18.87 32.05
C ALA A 143 -16.18 -17.45 32.64
N GLN A 144 -16.15 -16.40 31.81
CA GLN A 144 -16.05 -14.98 32.23
C GLN A 144 -14.85 -14.70 33.17
N ALA A 145 -13.80 -15.50 33.09
CA ALA A 145 -12.60 -15.45 33.92
C ALA A 145 -11.46 -14.61 33.30
N ILE A 146 -11.71 -13.99 32.14
CA ILE A 146 -10.76 -13.10 31.47
C ILE A 146 -11.15 -11.64 31.70
N GLU A 147 -10.17 -10.81 32.09
CA GLU A 147 -10.39 -9.37 32.19
C GLU A 147 -10.46 -8.73 30.80
N PRO A 148 -11.28 -7.66 30.61
CA PRO A 148 -11.47 -7.05 29.29
C PRO A 148 -10.17 -6.58 28.63
N ALA A 149 -9.23 -6.04 29.41
CA ALA A 149 -7.94 -5.58 28.89
C ALA A 149 -7.08 -6.74 28.36
N ASP A 150 -7.10 -7.88 29.05
CA ASP A 150 -6.34 -9.06 28.65
C ASP A 150 -6.96 -9.73 27.42
N ALA A 151 -8.29 -9.77 27.35
CA ALA A 151 -9.03 -10.21 26.17
C ALA A 151 -8.71 -9.34 24.93
N ALA A 152 -8.69 -8.02 25.08
CA ALA A 152 -8.32 -7.09 24.01
C ALA A 152 -6.88 -7.31 23.51
N ALA A 153 -5.92 -7.42 24.44
CA ALA A 153 -4.51 -7.67 24.11
C ALA A 153 -4.31 -9.04 23.43
N THR A 154 -5.03 -10.07 23.87
CA THR A 154 -5.00 -11.41 23.26
C THR A 154 -5.51 -11.35 21.82
N LEU A 155 -6.67 -10.74 21.57
CA LEU A 155 -7.20 -10.57 20.20
C LEU A 155 -6.18 -9.89 19.29
N LEU A 156 -5.61 -8.77 19.75
CA LEU A 156 -4.64 -8.00 18.97
C LEU A 156 -3.37 -8.80 18.67
N ALA A 157 -2.88 -9.60 19.62
CA ALA A 157 -1.70 -10.43 19.44
C ALA A 157 -1.91 -11.48 18.34
N PHE A 158 -3.01 -12.23 18.39
CA PHE A 158 -3.31 -13.21 17.35
C PHE A 158 -3.56 -12.55 15.97
N SER A 159 -4.25 -11.40 15.93
CA SER A 159 -4.46 -10.66 14.68
C SER A 159 -3.13 -10.21 14.06
N ARG A 160 -2.19 -9.71 14.87
CA ARG A 160 -0.83 -9.34 14.44
C ARG A 160 0.00 -10.54 14.00
N ALA A 161 -0.21 -11.69 14.62
CA ALA A 161 0.42 -12.97 14.25
C ALA A 161 -0.20 -13.61 13.01
N HIS A 162 -1.25 -13.00 12.43
CA HIS A 162 -1.92 -13.49 11.22
C HIS A 162 -2.51 -14.88 11.39
N LYS A 163 -3.04 -15.17 12.58
CA LYS A 163 -3.78 -16.41 12.82
C LYS A 163 -5.26 -16.21 12.50
N PRO A 164 -5.93 -17.21 11.89
CA PRO A 164 -7.38 -17.19 11.72
C PRO A 164 -8.05 -17.39 13.09
N LEU A 165 -9.02 -16.54 13.44
CA LEU A 165 -9.56 -16.45 14.80
C LEU A 165 -11.08 -16.43 14.88
N PRO A 166 -11.85 -17.20 14.09
CA PRO A 166 -13.30 -17.09 14.13
C PRO A 166 -13.87 -17.47 15.51
N ARG A 167 -13.29 -18.49 16.18
CA ARG A 167 -13.71 -18.93 17.52
C ARG A 167 -13.28 -17.95 18.60
N LEU A 168 -12.01 -17.55 18.62
CA LEU A 168 -11.51 -16.56 19.57
C LEU A 168 -12.23 -15.22 19.45
N CYS A 169 -12.40 -14.71 18.22
CA CYS A 169 -13.14 -13.47 17.97
C CYS A 169 -14.57 -13.59 18.47
N HIS A 170 -15.25 -14.71 18.23
CA HIS A 170 -16.62 -14.90 18.72
C HIS A 170 -16.71 -14.94 20.25
N ALA A 171 -15.87 -15.77 20.89
CA ALA A 171 -15.90 -15.96 22.34
C ALA A 171 -15.52 -14.67 23.09
N LEU A 172 -14.45 -13.99 22.65
CA LEU A 172 -14.03 -12.74 23.25
C LEU A 172 -14.96 -11.58 22.88
N ALA A 173 -15.59 -11.58 21.70
CA ALA A 173 -16.66 -10.62 21.40
C ALA A 173 -17.80 -10.72 22.39
N PHE A 174 -18.27 -11.94 22.64
CA PHE A 174 -19.38 -12.17 23.55
C PHE A 174 -19.03 -11.78 24.99
N ALA A 175 -17.82 -12.13 25.46
CA ALA A 175 -17.34 -11.77 26.79
C ALA A 175 -17.09 -10.24 26.94
N LEU A 176 -16.59 -9.57 25.91
CA LEU A 176 -16.27 -8.14 25.94
C LEU A 176 -17.48 -7.23 25.77
N GLN A 177 -18.45 -7.61 24.94
CA GLN A 177 -19.58 -6.76 24.57
C GLN A 177 -20.33 -6.13 25.76
N PRO A 178 -20.69 -6.87 26.84
CA PRO A 178 -21.35 -6.27 28.00
C PRO A 178 -20.40 -5.45 28.89
N ARG A 179 -19.08 -5.64 28.75
CA ARG A 179 -18.04 -5.05 29.62
C ARG A 179 -17.21 -3.96 28.94
N LEU A 180 -17.62 -3.50 27.75
CA LEU A 180 -16.92 -2.43 27.01
C LEU A 180 -16.77 -1.13 27.82
N ALA A 181 -17.68 -0.86 28.76
CA ALA A 181 -17.61 0.30 29.63
C ALA A 181 -16.43 0.25 30.61
N GLU A 182 -15.87 -0.93 30.90
CA GLU A 182 -14.74 -1.16 31.80
C GLU A 182 -13.38 -0.90 31.12
N LEU A 183 -13.36 -0.88 29.78
CA LEU A 183 -12.14 -0.65 29.02
C LEU A 183 -11.72 0.82 29.03
N SER A 184 -10.41 1.02 29.10
CA SER A 184 -9.80 2.32 28.81
C SER A 184 -10.00 2.70 27.34
N ALA A 185 -9.79 3.98 27.01
CA ALA A 185 -9.80 4.45 25.63
C ALA A 185 -8.83 3.63 24.75
N ASP A 186 -7.62 3.37 25.25
CA ASP A 186 -6.59 2.56 24.58
C ASP A 186 -7.08 1.13 24.32
N GLY A 187 -7.68 0.49 25.33
CA GLY A 187 -8.23 -0.87 25.19
C GLY A 187 -9.35 -0.97 24.16
N LEU A 188 -10.20 0.07 24.07
CA LEU A 188 -11.25 0.14 23.04
C LEU A 188 -10.67 0.26 21.63
N CYS A 189 -9.58 1.02 21.46
CA CYS A 189 -8.87 1.15 20.20
C CYS A 189 -8.23 -0.18 19.75
N ASP A 190 -7.62 -0.91 20.68
CA ASP A 190 -7.01 -2.22 20.40
C ASP A 190 -8.06 -3.25 19.95
N VAL A 191 -9.21 -3.28 20.63
CA VAL A 191 -10.36 -4.11 20.22
C VAL A 191 -10.81 -3.75 18.80
N ALA A 192 -10.99 -2.46 18.50
CA ALA A 192 -11.41 -2.01 17.18
C ALA A 192 -10.44 -2.45 16.08
N LEU A 193 -9.14 -2.29 16.30
CA LEU A 193 -8.12 -2.70 15.34
C LEU A 193 -8.06 -4.23 15.18
N ALA A 194 -8.13 -5.00 16.26
CA ALA A 194 -8.08 -6.46 16.20
C ALA A 194 -9.23 -7.01 15.35
N TYR A 195 -10.46 -6.54 15.58
CA TYR A 195 -11.59 -6.90 14.71
C TYR A 195 -11.33 -6.53 13.26
N ALA A 196 -10.88 -5.30 13.00
CA ALA A 196 -10.66 -4.85 11.64
C ALA A 196 -9.64 -5.71 10.88
N ILE A 197 -8.53 -6.08 11.52
CA ILE A 197 -7.54 -6.99 10.94
C ILE A 197 -8.17 -8.35 10.64
N SER A 198 -8.87 -8.95 11.60
CA SER A 198 -9.47 -10.29 11.44
C SER A 198 -10.46 -10.35 10.28
N PHE A 199 -11.38 -9.37 10.17
CA PHE A 199 -12.36 -9.33 9.08
C PHE A 199 -11.74 -8.97 7.71
N SER A 200 -10.65 -8.20 7.70
CA SER A 200 -9.97 -7.83 6.44
C SER A 200 -9.14 -8.97 5.85
N ARG A 201 -8.61 -9.85 6.69
CA ARG A 201 -7.61 -10.85 6.29
C ARG A 201 -8.20 -12.25 6.09
N PHE A 202 -9.23 -12.60 6.84
CA PHE A 202 -9.87 -13.92 6.82
C PHE A 202 -11.37 -13.82 6.49
N PRO A 203 -11.75 -13.22 5.35
CA PRO A 203 -13.15 -12.98 5.04
C PRO A 203 -13.94 -14.29 4.88
N ASP A 204 -13.32 -15.33 4.32
CA ASP A 204 -13.96 -16.61 4.03
C ASP A 204 -14.14 -17.45 5.30
N GLU A 205 -13.12 -17.52 6.16
CA GLU A 205 -13.20 -18.23 7.43
C GLU A 205 -14.22 -17.58 8.37
N MET A 206 -14.30 -16.24 8.35
CA MET A 206 -15.31 -15.49 9.11
C MET A 206 -16.72 -15.69 8.53
N ALA A 207 -16.86 -15.80 7.20
CA ALA A 207 -18.14 -16.06 6.55
C ALA A 207 -18.63 -17.50 6.77
N ASP A 208 -17.75 -18.49 6.64
CA ASP A 208 -18.03 -19.90 6.92
C ASP A 208 -18.49 -20.08 8.38
N PHE A 209 -17.76 -19.50 9.33
CA PHE A 209 -18.15 -19.57 10.74
C PHE A 209 -19.52 -18.92 11.01
N ALA A 210 -19.82 -17.80 10.37
CA ALA A 210 -21.15 -17.18 10.45
C ALA A 210 -22.27 -18.05 9.83
N SER A 211 -21.96 -18.79 8.77
CA SER A 211 -22.93 -19.65 8.08
C SER A 211 -23.39 -20.83 8.93
N ARG A 212 -22.58 -21.27 9.90
CA ARG A 212 -22.87 -22.34 10.87
C ARG A 212 -23.84 -21.92 11.99
N GLY A 213 -24.63 -20.88 11.78
CA GLY A 213 -25.65 -20.38 12.72
C GLY A 213 -25.10 -19.57 13.90
N VAL A 214 -23.79 -19.37 13.98
CA VAL A 214 -23.16 -18.59 15.05
C VAL A 214 -23.28 -17.10 14.73
N ARG A 215 -24.04 -16.36 15.54
CA ARG A 215 -24.11 -14.89 15.43
C ARG A 215 -22.77 -14.29 15.84
N LEU A 216 -21.88 -14.09 14.87
CA LEU A 216 -20.90 -13.01 14.99
C LEU A 216 -21.72 -11.71 15.10
N PRO A 217 -21.46 -10.83 16.08
CA PRO A 217 -22.10 -9.53 16.05
C PRO A 217 -21.77 -8.94 14.67
N ARG A 218 -22.78 -8.71 13.83
CA ARG A 218 -22.61 -8.15 12.48
C ARG A 218 -22.53 -6.60 12.52
N ARG A 219 -22.52 -5.99 13.71
CA ARG A 219 -22.40 -4.53 13.97
C ARG A 219 -21.42 -4.11 15.10
N PRO A 220 -20.32 -4.83 15.43
CA PRO A 220 -19.54 -4.60 16.64
C PRO A 220 -18.75 -3.31 16.53
N LEU A 221 -18.08 -3.02 15.41
CA LEU A 221 -17.29 -1.79 15.30
C LEU A 221 -18.13 -0.52 15.27
N ALA A 222 -19.29 -0.51 14.60
CA ALA A 222 -20.13 0.70 14.56
C ALA A 222 -20.78 1.01 15.92
N ALA A 223 -21.24 -0.02 16.64
CA ALA A 223 -21.79 0.11 17.99
C ALA A 223 -20.69 0.37 19.03
N LEU A 224 -19.56 -0.36 18.98
CA LEU A 224 -18.35 -0.09 19.79
C LEU A 224 -17.86 1.35 19.58
N ALA A 225 -17.81 1.79 18.33
CA ALA A 225 -17.39 3.14 17.99
C ALA A 225 -18.33 4.19 18.58
N ARG A 226 -19.64 4.04 18.36
CA ARG A 226 -20.64 5.01 18.82
C ARG A 226 -20.80 5.01 20.34
N ASP A 227 -20.90 3.83 20.95
CA ASP A 227 -21.39 3.67 22.32
C ASP A 227 -20.26 3.64 23.36
N ALA A 228 -19.01 3.38 22.95
CA ALA A 228 -17.87 3.28 23.86
C ALA A 228 -16.64 4.10 23.47
N LEU A 229 -16.30 4.13 22.17
CA LEU A 229 -15.07 4.77 21.68
C LEU A 229 -15.20 6.30 21.63
N LEU A 230 -16.21 6.83 20.92
CA LEU A 230 -16.39 8.27 20.69
C LEU A 230 -16.29 9.12 21.98
N PRO A 231 -16.95 8.76 23.10
CA PRO A 231 -16.90 9.57 24.32
C PRO A 231 -15.53 9.59 25.00
N ARG A 232 -14.62 8.67 24.63
CA ARG A 232 -13.34 8.44 25.33
C ARG A 232 -12.11 8.68 24.46
N LEU A 233 -12.27 8.95 23.16
CA LEU A 233 -11.16 9.16 22.23
C LEU A 233 -10.19 10.27 22.67
N THR A 234 -10.67 11.30 23.37
CA THR A 234 -9.82 12.37 23.92
C THR A 234 -8.79 11.84 24.93
N ALA A 235 -9.08 10.74 25.63
CA ALA A 235 -8.16 10.12 26.58
C ALA A 235 -7.21 9.09 25.93
N ALA A 236 -7.41 8.73 24.65
CA ALA A 236 -6.55 7.79 23.96
C ALA A 236 -5.16 8.38 23.74
N SER A 237 -4.13 7.53 23.82
CA SER A 237 -2.79 7.92 23.38
C SER A 237 -2.74 8.11 21.86
N ASN A 238 -1.73 8.83 21.35
CA ASN A 238 -1.55 9.03 19.91
C ASN A 238 -1.52 7.72 19.14
N PHE A 239 -0.76 6.74 19.66
CA PHE A 239 -0.64 5.40 19.09
C PHE A 239 -2.01 4.72 18.95
N HIS A 240 -2.81 4.69 20.01
CA HIS A 240 -4.11 4.03 19.99
C HIS A 240 -5.15 4.80 19.17
N LEU A 241 -5.12 6.14 19.20
CA LEU A 241 -5.98 6.99 18.38
C LEU A 241 -5.82 6.67 16.88
N VAL A 242 -4.59 6.61 16.38
CA VAL A 242 -4.36 6.33 14.95
C VAL A 242 -4.61 4.85 14.61
N HIS A 243 -4.46 3.93 15.56
CA HIS A 243 -4.83 2.50 15.36
C HIS A 243 -6.33 2.33 15.25
N ALA A 244 -7.11 3.00 16.10
CA ALA A 244 -8.57 3.04 15.99
C ALA A 244 -9.01 3.65 14.66
N ALA A 245 -8.40 4.77 14.23
CA ALA A 245 -8.68 5.36 12.93
C ALA A 245 -8.35 4.41 11.77
N PHE A 246 -7.21 3.72 11.84
CA PHE A 246 -6.76 2.77 10.83
C PHE A 246 -7.68 1.54 10.72
N ALA A 247 -8.38 1.16 11.79
CA ALA A 247 -9.39 0.11 11.76
C ALA A 247 -10.51 0.40 10.73
N PHE A 248 -10.94 1.66 10.62
CA PHE A 248 -11.94 2.09 9.63
C PHE A 248 -11.40 2.04 8.21
N VAL A 249 -10.11 2.34 8.04
CA VAL A 249 -9.42 2.24 6.74
C VAL A 249 -9.37 0.79 6.28
N LEU A 250 -8.95 -0.15 7.14
CA LEU A 250 -8.85 -1.58 6.82
C LEU A 250 -10.19 -2.17 6.36
N LEU A 251 -11.28 -1.77 7.00
CA LEU A 251 -12.62 -2.25 6.69
C LEU A 251 -13.33 -1.44 5.60
N ARG A 252 -12.67 -0.40 5.06
CA ARG A 252 -13.26 0.56 4.12
C ARG A 252 -14.58 1.17 4.64
N LEU A 253 -14.69 1.36 5.95
CA LEU A 253 -15.87 1.92 6.59
C LEU A 253 -15.76 3.44 6.64
N VAL A 254 -16.74 4.12 6.05
CA VAL A 254 -16.89 5.57 6.17
C VAL A 254 -17.79 5.86 7.37
N ASN A 255 -17.25 6.47 8.42
CA ASN A 255 -18.01 6.92 9.58
C ASN A 255 -17.66 8.38 9.91
N PRO A 256 -18.50 9.36 9.50
CA PRO A 256 -18.24 10.77 9.72
C PRO A 256 -18.03 11.13 11.19
N LEU A 257 -18.81 10.55 12.11
CA LEU A 257 -18.68 10.85 13.55
C LEU A 257 -17.33 10.43 14.12
N VAL A 258 -16.84 9.25 13.74
CA VAL A 258 -15.52 8.78 14.17
C VAL A 258 -14.42 9.61 13.52
N PHE A 259 -14.58 9.95 12.24
CA PHE A 259 -13.64 10.83 11.55
C PHE A 259 -13.56 12.19 12.23
N ASP A 260 -14.69 12.83 12.55
CA ASP A 260 -14.75 14.15 13.18
C ASP A 260 -14.10 14.11 14.58
N ALA A 261 -14.40 13.08 15.38
CA ALA A 261 -13.80 12.92 16.70
C ALA A 261 -12.30 12.67 16.64
N VAL A 262 -11.83 11.79 15.75
CA VAL A 262 -10.39 11.56 15.53
C VAL A 262 -9.72 12.83 15.04
N SER A 263 -10.32 13.52 14.08
CA SER A 263 -9.80 14.77 13.50
C SER A 263 -9.66 15.85 14.57
N ALA A 264 -10.65 16.01 15.45
CA ALA A 264 -10.59 16.97 16.55
C ALA A 264 -9.44 16.68 17.53
N VAL A 265 -9.30 15.43 17.97
CA VAL A 265 -8.23 15.04 18.91
C VAL A 265 -6.85 15.11 18.24
N ALA A 266 -6.73 14.61 17.01
CA ALA A 266 -5.48 14.61 16.28
C ALA A 266 -5.02 16.03 15.91
N SER A 267 -5.93 16.92 15.50
CA SER A 267 -5.63 18.33 15.19
C SER A 267 -4.90 19.03 16.35
N ALA A 268 -5.35 18.79 17.58
CA ALA A 268 -4.74 19.37 18.79
C ALA A 268 -3.36 18.78 19.14
N ARG A 269 -2.96 17.68 18.51
CA ARG A 269 -1.77 16.88 18.86
C ARG A 269 -0.81 16.66 17.69
N LEU A 270 -1.04 17.30 16.54
CA LEU A 270 -0.36 17.00 15.27
C LEU A 270 1.19 16.92 15.40
N GLY A 271 1.79 17.92 16.06
CA GLY A 271 3.24 17.97 16.30
C GLY A 271 3.82 16.84 17.17
N SER A 272 2.98 16.15 17.94
CA SER A 272 3.40 15.07 18.86
C SER A 272 3.32 13.67 18.28
N PHE A 273 2.79 13.50 17.06
CA PHE A 273 2.78 12.20 16.39
C PHE A 273 4.17 11.86 15.85
N THR A 274 4.54 10.59 15.96
CA THR A 274 5.70 10.03 15.27
C THR A 274 5.42 9.94 13.76
N PRO A 275 6.45 9.92 12.90
CA PRO A 275 6.27 9.75 11.45
C PRO A 275 5.38 8.55 11.07
N THR A 276 5.57 7.40 11.72
CA THR A 276 4.75 6.20 11.47
C THR A 276 3.28 6.40 11.87
N GLU A 277 2.99 7.16 12.92
CA GLU A 277 1.61 7.48 13.32
C GLU A 277 0.98 8.50 12.36
N LEU A 278 1.74 9.51 11.92
CA LEU A 278 1.30 10.44 10.87
C LEU A 278 0.93 9.70 9.59
N MET A 279 1.69 8.67 9.19
CA MET A 279 1.37 7.88 8.00
C MET A 279 0.05 7.10 8.11
N ARG A 280 -0.38 6.73 9.32
CA ARG A 280 -1.71 6.16 9.53
C ARG A 280 -2.81 7.20 9.39
N LEU A 281 -2.56 8.43 9.84
CA LEU A 281 -3.48 9.56 9.59
C LEU A 281 -3.55 9.89 8.10
N VAL A 282 -2.44 9.85 7.36
CA VAL A 282 -2.44 10.00 5.90
C VAL A 282 -3.32 8.94 5.24
N ALA A 283 -3.20 7.67 5.66
CA ALA A 283 -4.07 6.60 5.14
C ALA A 283 -5.56 6.90 5.37
N LEU A 284 -5.93 7.39 6.57
CA LEU A 284 -7.30 7.84 6.84
C LEU A 284 -7.71 9.00 5.92
N CYS A 285 -6.85 9.98 5.76
CA CYS A 285 -7.11 11.16 4.95
C CYS A 285 -7.23 10.81 3.46
N THR A 286 -6.59 9.75 2.97
CA THR A 286 -6.70 9.32 1.56
C THR A 286 -8.04 8.67 1.18
N MET A 287 -8.93 8.43 2.16
CA MET A 287 -10.25 7.86 1.90
C MET A 287 -11.13 8.84 1.09
N PRO A 288 -11.97 8.37 0.15
CA PRO A 288 -12.68 9.23 -0.81
C PRO A 288 -13.51 10.38 -0.20
N MET A 289 -14.07 10.18 0.99
CA MET A 289 -14.89 11.18 1.70
C MET A 289 -14.07 12.19 2.51
N HIS A 290 -12.80 11.89 2.80
CA HIS A 290 -11.97 12.65 3.73
C HIS A 290 -10.81 13.37 3.06
N VAL A 291 -10.50 13.03 1.80
CA VAL A 291 -9.33 13.52 1.04
C VAL A 291 -9.27 15.04 0.88
N ASN A 292 -10.41 15.71 0.85
CA ASN A 292 -10.52 17.17 0.74
C ASN A 292 -10.92 17.85 2.05
N SER A 293 -10.83 17.15 3.19
CA SER A 293 -11.20 17.73 4.49
C SER A 293 -10.15 18.74 5.00
N PRO A 294 -10.53 19.73 5.84
CA PRO A 294 -9.56 20.62 6.49
C PRO A 294 -8.52 19.86 7.32
N PHE A 295 -8.94 18.77 7.97
CA PHE A 295 -8.02 17.90 8.72
C PHE A 295 -6.98 17.23 7.83
N ALA A 296 -7.40 16.74 6.65
CA ALA A 296 -6.45 16.18 5.68
C ALA A 296 -5.39 17.21 5.29
N GLN A 297 -5.78 18.45 5.02
CA GLN A 297 -4.83 19.54 4.73
C GLN A 297 -3.82 19.72 5.87
N LEU A 298 -4.28 19.81 7.12
CA LEU A 298 -3.40 19.93 8.29
C LEU A 298 -2.39 18.76 8.39
N VAL A 299 -2.84 17.53 8.19
CA VAL A 299 -1.97 16.35 8.23
C VAL A 299 -0.92 16.41 7.12
N PHE A 300 -1.30 16.82 5.90
CA PHE A 300 -0.34 16.94 4.80
C PHE A 300 0.66 18.07 5.00
N ASP A 301 0.22 19.22 5.53
CA ASP A 301 1.09 20.35 5.86
C ASP A 301 2.13 19.95 6.92
N GLU A 302 1.72 19.19 7.94
CA GLU A 302 2.60 18.65 8.98
C GLU A 302 3.62 17.66 8.40
N VAL A 303 3.19 16.77 7.51
CA VAL A 303 4.09 15.84 6.79
C VAL A 303 5.10 16.61 5.94
N GLN A 304 4.65 17.64 5.21
CA GLN A 304 5.53 18.48 4.39
C GLN A 304 6.57 19.23 5.23
N HIS A 305 6.15 19.78 6.36
CA HIS A 305 7.01 20.52 7.28
C HIS A 305 8.11 19.62 7.85
N ARG A 306 7.74 18.42 8.29
CA ARG A 306 8.63 17.48 9.00
C ARG A 306 9.25 16.39 8.12
N LEU A 307 9.07 16.45 6.81
CA LEU A 307 9.53 15.38 5.89
C LEU A 307 11.02 15.05 6.07
N ALA A 308 11.87 16.05 6.37
CA ALA A 308 13.29 15.85 6.57
C ALA A 308 13.63 15.02 7.83
N ASP A 309 12.74 15.00 8.82
CA ASP A 309 12.90 14.25 10.08
C ASP A 309 12.40 12.80 9.95
N PHE A 310 11.77 12.46 8.82
CA PHE A 310 11.21 11.14 8.61
C PHE A 310 12.35 10.17 8.28
N PRO A 311 12.34 8.95 8.83
CA PRO A 311 13.24 7.93 8.32
C PRO A 311 12.88 7.57 6.86
N PRO A 312 13.86 7.13 6.03
CA PRO A 312 13.68 6.94 4.59
C PRO A 312 12.42 6.15 4.20
N VAL A 313 12.15 5.05 4.93
CA VAL A 313 10.97 4.20 4.71
C VAL A 313 9.64 4.97 4.88
N GLU A 314 9.55 5.88 5.85
CA GLU A 314 8.34 6.68 6.06
C GLU A 314 8.22 7.82 5.03
N MET A 315 9.34 8.35 4.53
CA MET A 315 9.29 9.30 3.41
C MET A 315 8.70 8.64 2.16
N VAL A 316 9.12 7.41 1.83
CA VAL A 316 8.55 6.64 0.71
C VAL A 316 7.04 6.43 0.90
N ARG A 317 6.60 6.13 2.13
CA ARG A 317 5.17 6.01 2.45
C ARG A 317 4.41 7.31 2.32
N ALA A 318 5.00 8.43 2.72
CA ALA A 318 4.40 9.75 2.55
C ALA A 318 4.17 10.03 1.06
N VAL A 319 5.21 9.85 0.24
CA VAL A 319 5.16 9.98 -1.22
C VAL A 319 4.09 9.06 -1.82
N HIS A 320 4.06 7.80 -1.42
CA HIS A 320 3.05 6.84 -1.90
C HIS A 320 1.63 7.23 -1.47
N GLY A 321 1.43 7.69 -0.24
CA GLY A 321 0.13 8.16 0.27
C GLY A 321 -0.39 9.39 -0.49
N LEU A 322 0.48 10.35 -0.78
CA LEU A 322 0.13 11.58 -1.52
C LEU A 322 -0.42 11.29 -2.92
N VAL A 323 0.12 10.28 -3.60
CA VAL A 323 -0.39 9.83 -4.91
C VAL A 323 -1.84 9.38 -4.80
N HIS A 324 -2.19 8.61 -3.77
CA HIS A 324 -3.57 8.16 -3.53
C HIS A 324 -4.48 9.30 -3.08
N ALA A 325 -3.94 10.27 -2.35
CA ALA A 325 -4.64 11.49 -1.97
C ALA A 325 -4.91 12.43 -3.15
N ARG A 326 -4.31 12.19 -4.33
CA ARG A 326 -4.47 13.02 -5.53
C ARG A 326 -4.18 14.49 -5.22
N ARG A 327 -3.08 14.73 -4.51
CA ARG A 327 -2.60 16.09 -4.24
C ARG A 327 -1.52 16.45 -5.24
N ASP A 328 -1.57 17.69 -5.74
CA ASP A 328 -0.53 18.23 -6.61
C ASP A 328 0.53 18.92 -5.76
N GLU A 329 1.48 18.14 -5.26
CA GLU A 329 2.55 18.63 -4.37
C GLU A 329 3.91 18.38 -5.02
N GLU A 330 4.12 18.83 -6.26
CA GLU A 330 5.36 18.56 -7.01
C GLU A 330 6.61 18.85 -6.21
N HIS A 331 6.65 20.01 -5.54
CA HIS A 331 7.77 20.39 -4.68
C HIS A 331 8.03 19.38 -3.56
N LEU A 332 6.98 18.77 -2.99
CA LEU A 332 7.11 17.76 -1.95
C LEU A 332 7.67 16.44 -2.49
N PHE A 333 7.23 16.01 -3.68
CA PHE A 333 7.79 14.84 -4.37
C PHE A 333 9.27 15.05 -4.72
N LEU A 334 9.62 16.22 -5.26
CA LEU A 334 11.02 16.57 -5.57
C LEU A 334 11.88 16.67 -4.30
N LYS A 335 11.36 17.28 -3.22
CA LYS A 335 12.02 17.32 -1.92
C LYS A 335 12.26 15.92 -1.36
N ALA A 336 11.25 15.05 -1.40
CA ALA A 336 11.37 13.66 -0.95
C ALA A 336 12.40 12.90 -1.78
N ALA A 337 12.37 13.03 -3.12
CA ALA A 337 13.34 12.42 -4.00
C ALA A 337 14.78 12.85 -3.68
N ALA A 338 15.01 14.15 -3.44
CA ALA A 338 16.33 14.67 -3.07
C ALA A 338 16.80 14.12 -1.71
N LEU A 339 15.91 14.04 -0.72
CA LEU A 339 16.22 13.48 0.61
C LEU A 339 16.45 11.96 0.57
N LEU A 340 15.78 11.23 -0.33
CA LEU A 340 15.87 9.77 -0.44
C LEU A 340 17.04 9.29 -1.29
N ARG A 341 17.50 10.09 -2.25
CA ARG A 341 18.64 9.79 -3.13
C ARG A 341 19.88 9.23 -2.39
N PRO A 342 20.37 9.80 -1.27
CA PRO A 342 21.52 9.23 -0.56
C PRO A 342 21.22 7.88 0.13
N HIS A 343 19.95 7.52 0.33
CA HIS A 343 19.51 6.32 1.04
C HIS A 343 19.01 5.19 0.12
N LEU A 344 19.06 5.34 -1.21
CA LEU A 344 18.51 4.33 -2.14
C LEU A 344 19.10 2.93 -1.91
N ARG A 345 20.40 2.83 -1.65
CA ARG A 345 21.07 1.54 -1.38
C ARG A 345 20.74 0.94 -0.01
N GLU A 346 20.18 1.72 0.91
CA GLU A 346 19.79 1.29 2.26
C GLU A 346 18.31 0.86 2.32
N LEU A 347 17.51 1.23 1.32
CA LEU A 347 16.11 0.88 1.23
C LEU A 347 15.93 -0.54 0.71
N GLU A 348 14.99 -1.28 1.32
CA GLU A 348 14.59 -2.58 0.79
C GLU A 348 14.02 -2.43 -0.63
N PRO A 349 14.22 -3.41 -1.53
CA PRO A 349 13.78 -3.35 -2.93
C PRO A 349 12.28 -3.00 -3.07
N MET A 350 11.44 -3.49 -2.16
CA MET A 350 10.01 -3.20 -2.16
C MET A 350 9.67 -1.71 -1.91
N TYR A 351 10.53 -0.93 -1.25
CA TYR A 351 10.37 0.52 -1.11
C TYR A 351 10.90 1.27 -2.31
N LEU A 352 11.97 0.78 -2.95
CA LEU A 352 12.47 1.32 -4.21
C LEU A 352 11.43 1.21 -5.33
N SER A 353 10.77 0.05 -5.46
CA SER A 353 9.67 -0.14 -6.42
C SER A 353 8.48 0.79 -6.15
N LYS A 354 8.11 1.01 -4.88
CA LYS A 354 7.06 1.96 -4.50
C LYS A 354 7.43 3.41 -4.79
N LEU A 355 8.69 3.79 -4.54
CA LEU A 355 9.19 5.12 -4.85
C LEU A 355 9.17 5.38 -6.36
N ALA A 356 9.70 4.45 -7.16
CA ALA A 356 9.66 4.51 -8.62
C ALA A 356 8.22 4.66 -9.14
N TRP A 357 7.30 3.84 -8.61
CA TRP A 357 5.89 3.89 -9.00
C TRP A 357 5.23 5.19 -8.61
N SER A 358 5.46 5.70 -7.40
CA SER A 358 4.84 6.94 -6.96
C SER A 358 5.31 8.15 -7.76
N LEU A 359 6.61 8.23 -8.06
CA LEU A 359 7.17 9.28 -8.90
C LEU A 359 6.63 9.21 -10.34
N ALA A 360 6.65 8.02 -10.95
CA ALA A 360 6.09 7.80 -12.29
C ALA A 360 4.60 8.12 -12.35
N LYS A 361 3.83 7.70 -11.33
CA LYS A 361 2.39 7.95 -11.24
C LYS A 361 2.07 9.43 -11.07
N ALA A 362 2.88 10.16 -10.30
CA ALA A 362 2.83 11.61 -10.17
C ALA A 362 3.43 12.36 -11.38
N SER A 363 3.97 11.63 -12.36
CA SER A 363 4.61 12.18 -13.55
C SER A 363 5.78 13.12 -13.23
N ILE A 364 6.57 12.68 -12.26
CA ILE A 364 7.76 13.37 -11.77
C ILE A 364 8.96 12.47 -12.05
N THR A 365 9.90 12.98 -12.84
CA THR A 365 11.10 12.25 -13.24
C THR A 365 12.32 13.10 -12.86
N PRO A 366 12.79 13.02 -11.60
CA PRO A 366 13.97 13.78 -11.18
C PRO A 366 15.19 13.33 -12.00
N PRO A 367 16.03 14.27 -12.50
CA PRO A 367 17.14 13.92 -13.40
C PRO A 367 18.08 12.86 -12.81
N GLY A 368 18.30 11.77 -13.54
CA GLY A 368 19.19 10.66 -13.18
C GLY A 368 18.65 9.70 -12.11
N LEU A 369 17.50 10.00 -11.49
CA LEU A 369 17.05 9.24 -10.32
C LEU A 369 16.53 7.84 -10.70
N PHE A 370 15.90 7.69 -11.87
CA PHE A 370 15.38 6.40 -12.30
C PHE A 370 16.51 5.43 -12.70
N GLU A 371 17.62 5.94 -13.21
CA GLU A 371 18.86 5.19 -13.44
C GLU A 371 19.44 4.70 -12.10
N GLU A 372 19.58 5.58 -11.12
CA GLU A 372 20.07 5.22 -9.77
C GLU A 372 19.13 4.23 -9.05
N LEU A 373 17.81 4.39 -9.24
CA LEU A 373 16.81 3.44 -8.74
C LEU A 373 16.98 2.07 -9.40
N ALA A 374 17.22 2.02 -10.71
CA ALA A 374 17.44 0.78 -11.43
C ALA A 374 18.69 0.05 -10.91
N GLU A 375 19.80 0.77 -10.74
CA GLU A 375 21.03 0.22 -10.18
C GLU A 375 20.84 -0.30 -8.74
N SER A 376 20.05 0.40 -7.94
CA SER A 376 19.76 -0.01 -6.55
C SER A 376 18.75 -1.17 -6.47
N LEU A 377 17.87 -1.32 -7.46
CA LEU A 377 16.89 -2.42 -7.55
C LEU A 377 17.52 -3.71 -8.05
N ALA A 378 18.48 -3.63 -8.99
CA ALA A 378 19.03 -4.79 -9.70
C ALA A 378 19.52 -5.93 -8.78
N PRO A 379 20.21 -5.67 -7.65
CA PRO A 379 20.69 -6.73 -6.76
C PRO A 379 19.59 -7.47 -5.96
N GLY A 380 18.39 -6.90 -5.85
CA GLY A 380 17.31 -7.44 -5.00
C GLY A 380 16.01 -7.69 -5.76
N LEU A 381 16.09 -8.00 -7.05
CA LEU A 381 14.91 -8.30 -7.88
C LEU A 381 14.22 -9.61 -7.47
N ASP A 382 14.97 -10.58 -6.97
CA ASP A 382 14.50 -11.87 -6.48
C ASP A 382 13.77 -11.78 -5.13
N GLU A 383 14.02 -10.73 -4.35
CA GLU A 383 13.29 -10.44 -3.11
C GLU A 383 11.90 -9.81 -3.36
N LEU A 384 11.66 -9.31 -4.58
CA LEU A 384 10.40 -8.64 -4.92
C LEU A 384 9.29 -9.65 -5.15
N THR A 385 8.08 -9.33 -4.67
CA THR A 385 6.89 -10.07 -5.08
C THR A 385 6.48 -9.72 -6.52
N ALA A 386 5.70 -10.59 -7.16
CA ALA A 386 5.08 -10.33 -8.46
C ALA A 386 4.47 -8.92 -8.57
N TYR A 387 3.70 -8.52 -7.55
CA TYR A 387 3.13 -7.17 -7.45
C TYR A 387 4.20 -6.07 -7.57
N HIS A 388 5.29 -6.15 -6.80
CA HIS A 388 6.34 -5.12 -6.81
C HIS A 388 7.13 -5.13 -8.12
N LEU A 389 7.39 -6.30 -8.73
CA LEU A 389 7.99 -6.38 -10.07
C LEU A 389 7.12 -5.67 -11.12
N THR A 390 5.80 -5.86 -11.08
CA THR A 390 4.89 -5.15 -12.00
C THR A 390 4.88 -3.63 -11.78
N LEU A 391 5.11 -3.16 -10.54
CA LEU A 391 5.29 -1.73 -10.27
C LEU A 391 6.56 -1.22 -10.95
N VAL A 392 7.68 -1.93 -10.84
CA VAL A 392 8.94 -1.58 -11.51
C VAL A 392 8.74 -1.50 -13.01
N ALA A 393 8.26 -2.58 -13.65
CA ALA A 393 7.97 -2.62 -15.09
C ALA A 393 7.15 -1.41 -15.54
N TRP A 394 6.02 -1.17 -14.88
CA TRP A 394 5.13 -0.07 -15.24
C TRP A 394 5.78 1.30 -15.05
N SER A 395 6.53 1.51 -13.97
CA SER A 395 7.15 2.80 -13.67
C SER A 395 8.15 3.21 -14.74
N PHE A 396 9.01 2.27 -15.15
CA PHE A 396 10.01 2.49 -16.20
C PHE A 396 9.37 2.65 -17.58
N ALA A 397 8.26 1.95 -17.84
CA ALA A 397 7.46 2.21 -19.03
C ALA A 397 6.91 3.64 -19.04
N VAL A 398 6.32 4.13 -17.93
CA VAL A 398 5.78 5.49 -17.86
C VAL A 398 6.85 6.55 -18.11
N VAL A 399 8.01 6.44 -17.47
CA VAL A 399 9.10 7.42 -17.64
C VAL A 399 9.89 7.22 -18.93
N ASP A 400 9.54 6.23 -19.74
CA ASP A 400 10.16 5.91 -21.03
C ASP A 400 11.65 5.59 -20.95
N LEU A 401 12.07 4.85 -19.90
CA LEU A 401 13.49 4.57 -19.64
C LEU A 401 13.83 3.07 -19.79
N PRO A 402 14.43 2.65 -20.92
CA PRO A 402 14.88 1.27 -21.13
C PRO A 402 16.18 0.97 -20.34
N SER A 403 16.05 0.69 -19.05
CA SER A 403 17.20 0.43 -18.18
C SER A 403 17.91 -0.90 -18.49
N LYS A 404 19.19 -0.81 -18.89
CA LYS A 404 20.07 -1.98 -19.09
C LYS A 404 20.28 -2.80 -17.82
N ALA A 405 20.32 -2.15 -16.66
CA ALA A 405 20.51 -2.80 -15.37
C ALA A 405 19.33 -3.73 -15.00
N LEU A 406 18.14 -3.50 -15.56
CA LEU A 406 16.94 -4.26 -15.25
C LEU A 406 16.51 -5.19 -16.40
N PHE A 407 16.33 -4.63 -17.61
CA PHE A 407 15.49 -5.29 -18.61
C PHE A 407 16.27 -5.98 -19.74
N PHE A 408 17.57 -5.72 -19.86
CA PHE A 408 18.38 -6.21 -20.98
C PHE A 408 19.13 -7.48 -20.58
N ALA A 409 19.34 -8.35 -21.58
CA ALA A 409 20.19 -9.53 -21.48
C ALA A 409 20.94 -9.74 -22.78
N ARG A 410 21.94 -10.63 -22.76
CA ARG A 410 22.58 -11.11 -23.98
C ARG A 410 21.59 -11.94 -24.79
N GLU A 411 21.80 -11.99 -26.10
CA GLU A 411 21.02 -12.83 -26.99
C GLU A 411 21.04 -14.30 -26.53
N GLY A 412 19.85 -14.91 -26.47
CA GLY A 412 19.68 -16.28 -25.96
C GLY A 412 19.52 -16.40 -24.45
N GLU A 413 19.63 -15.30 -23.68
CA GLU A 413 19.43 -15.28 -22.23
C GLU A 413 18.19 -14.46 -21.82
N ASP A 414 17.58 -14.85 -20.71
CA ASP A 414 16.58 -14.03 -20.04
C ASP A 414 17.23 -13.00 -19.12
N SER A 415 16.75 -11.76 -19.13
CA SER A 415 17.17 -10.74 -18.18
C SER A 415 16.84 -11.16 -16.75
N ALA A 416 17.61 -10.66 -15.77
CA ALA A 416 17.34 -10.92 -14.36
C ALA A 416 15.88 -10.60 -14.01
N PHE A 417 15.34 -9.50 -14.55
CA PHE A 417 13.96 -9.11 -14.36
C PHE A 417 12.95 -10.14 -14.90
N VAL A 418 13.15 -10.66 -16.11
CA VAL A 418 12.26 -11.69 -16.69
C VAL A 418 12.37 -13.01 -15.93
N ARG A 419 13.57 -13.42 -15.50
CA ARG A 419 13.75 -14.61 -14.66
C ARG A 419 13.00 -14.49 -13.33
N CYS A 420 13.09 -13.34 -12.66
CA CYS A 420 12.37 -13.07 -11.41
C CYS A 420 10.84 -13.07 -11.63
N LEU A 421 10.34 -12.49 -12.72
CA LEU A 421 8.91 -12.59 -13.06
C LEU A 421 8.45 -14.04 -13.25
N SER A 422 9.27 -14.84 -13.93
CA SER A 422 8.97 -16.26 -14.23
C SER A 422 9.03 -17.16 -13.02
N ALA A 423 9.73 -16.76 -11.96
CA ALA A 423 9.83 -17.51 -10.71
C ALA A 423 8.53 -17.49 -9.88
N HIS A 424 7.62 -16.56 -10.16
CA HIS A 424 6.34 -16.47 -9.45
C HIS A 424 5.24 -17.31 -10.11
N PRO A 425 4.33 -17.91 -9.33
CA PRO A 425 3.20 -18.64 -9.88
C PRO A 425 2.25 -17.69 -10.61
N LEU A 426 1.60 -18.19 -11.66
CA LEU A 426 0.71 -17.41 -12.53
C LEU A 426 -0.45 -16.73 -11.77
N ASN A 427 -0.93 -17.32 -10.67
CA ASN A 427 -1.97 -16.75 -9.83
C ASN A 427 -1.50 -15.58 -8.93
N ALA A 428 -0.18 -15.30 -8.88
CA ALA A 428 0.35 -14.13 -8.18
C ALA A 428 0.08 -12.82 -8.94
N PHE A 429 -0.35 -12.89 -10.21
CA PHE A 429 -0.63 -11.75 -11.06
C PHE A 429 -2.14 -11.48 -11.10
N ASP A 430 -2.60 -10.56 -10.24
CA ASP A 430 -3.98 -10.07 -10.28
C ASP A 430 -4.24 -9.22 -11.54
N ASN A 431 -5.51 -8.87 -11.79
CA ASN A 431 -5.91 -8.07 -12.95
C ASN A 431 -5.11 -6.76 -13.09
N ALA A 432 -4.78 -6.11 -11.98
CA ALA A 432 -4.01 -4.87 -11.99
C ALA A 432 -2.55 -5.10 -12.39
N SER A 433 -1.94 -6.20 -11.92
CA SER A 433 -0.58 -6.61 -12.25
C SER A 433 -0.48 -7.05 -13.71
N SER A 434 -1.46 -7.82 -14.21
CA SER A 434 -1.57 -8.22 -15.62
C SER A 434 -1.68 -7.02 -16.56
N LEU A 435 -2.50 -6.01 -16.21
CA LEU A 435 -2.56 -4.77 -16.98
C LEU A 435 -1.20 -4.04 -17.01
N ARG A 436 -0.50 -3.95 -15.88
CA ARG A 436 0.81 -3.28 -15.81
C ARG A 436 1.85 -3.99 -16.68
N LEU A 437 1.88 -5.32 -16.65
CA LEU A 437 2.78 -6.11 -17.50
C LEU A 437 2.44 -5.98 -18.98
N TYR A 438 1.15 -6.02 -19.32
CA TYR A 438 0.70 -5.78 -20.69
C TYR A 438 1.15 -4.40 -21.21
N GLN A 439 0.97 -3.36 -20.40
CA GLN A 439 1.43 -2.01 -20.76
C GLN A 439 2.96 -1.94 -20.91
N TRP A 440 3.72 -2.67 -20.08
CA TRP A 440 5.16 -2.77 -20.25
C TRP A 440 5.55 -3.55 -21.52
N MET A 441 4.83 -4.61 -21.88
CA MET A 441 5.04 -5.33 -23.14
C MET A 441 4.82 -4.43 -24.35
N ALA A 442 3.71 -3.69 -24.38
CA ALA A 442 3.42 -2.74 -25.45
C ALA A 442 4.55 -1.69 -25.56
N TRP A 443 5.03 -1.18 -24.43
CA TRP A 443 6.17 -0.26 -24.40
C TRP A 443 7.48 -0.87 -24.93
N ARG A 444 7.73 -2.15 -24.68
CA ARG A 444 8.90 -2.83 -25.28
C ARG A 444 8.84 -2.88 -26.79
N GLU A 445 7.67 -3.15 -27.36
CA GLU A 445 7.49 -3.10 -28.82
C GLU A 445 7.62 -1.66 -29.37
N GLU A 446 7.20 -0.63 -28.62
CA GLU A 446 7.47 0.77 -28.96
C GLU A 446 8.98 1.06 -29.06
N ILE A 447 9.76 0.61 -28.06
CA ILE A 447 11.22 0.78 -28.06
C ILE A 447 11.84 0.01 -29.22
N ARG A 448 11.43 -1.25 -29.44
CA ARG A 448 11.93 -2.08 -30.54
C ARG A 448 11.66 -1.45 -31.91
N ALA A 449 10.47 -0.90 -32.11
CA ALA A 449 10.11 -0.20 -33.34
C ALA A 449 10.94 1.07 -33.55
N ARG A 450 11.20 1.84 -32.48
CA ARG A 450 12.08 3.02 -32.51
C ARG A 450 13.52 2.63 -32.88
N GLU A 451 14.09 1.66 -32.19
CA GLU A 451 15.45 1.17 -32.47
C GLU A 451 15.59 0.61 -33.90
N ALA A 452 14.58 -0.11 -34.40
CA ALA A 452 14.58 -0.63 -35.77
C ALA A 452 14.53 0.49 -36.82
N SER A 453 13.86 1.61 -36.52
CA SER A 453 13.87 2.80 -37.37
C SER A 453 15.24 3.48 -37.39
N GLU A 454 15.93 3.53 -36.25
CA GLU A 454 17.27 4.13 -36.10
C GLU A 454 18.38 3.27 -36.73
N ARG A 455 18.34 1.93 -36.55
CA ARG A 455 19.34 1.00 -37.09
C ARG A 455 19.35 0.89 -38.61
N LYS A 456 18.25 1.25 -39.30
CA LYS A 456 18.24 1.34 -40.77
C LYS A 456 19.26 2.35 -41.34
N GLY A 457 19.94 3.13 -40.49
CA GLY A 457 21.01 4.06 -40.87
C GLY A 457 22.44 3.66 -40.46
N THR A 458 22.67 2.52 -39.80
CA THR A 458 24.03 2.14 -39.33
C THR A 458 24.30 0.64 -39.51
N HIS A 459 25.29 0.32 -40.35
CA HIS A 459 25.97 -0.96 -40.35
C HIS A 459 27.16 -0.83 -39.41
N ASP A 460 27.19 -1.60 -38.33
CA ASP A 460 28.40 -2.25 -37.80
C ASP A 460 28.00 -3.17 -36.65
N GLY A 461 28.45 -4.42 -36.75
CA GLY A 461 28.34 -5.42 -35.70
C GLY A 461 29.68 -5.60 -35.01
N GLU A 462 29.64 -5.91 -33.71
CA GLU A 462 30.26 -7.09 -33.09
C GLU A 462 30.20 -6.95 -31.57
N GLY A 463 29.58 -7.94 -30.92
CA GLY A 463 29.23 -7.96 -29.50
C GLY A 463 27.78 -8.43 -29.36
N GLY A 464 27.54 -9.46 -28.53
CA GLY A 464 26.20 -10.02 -28.34
C GLY A 464 25.17 -8.92 -28.10
N ILE A 465 24.11 -8.90 -28.92
CA ILE A 465 23.16 -7.80 -28.93
C ILE A 465 22.41 -7.80 -27.61
N LEU A 466 22.66 -6.78 -26.78
CA LEU A 466 21.84 -6.56 -25.60
C LEU A 466 20.45 -6.13 -26.08
N ALA A 467 19.45 -6.94 -25.76
CA ALA A 467 18.05 -6.66 -26.08
C ALA A 467 17.18 -6.79 -24.83
N MET A 468 16.06 -6.06 -24.81
CA MET A 468 15.06 -6.28 -23.77
C MET A 468 14.39 -7.63 -23.97
N THR A 469 14.57 -8.54 -23.02
CA THR A 469 14.00 -9.90 -23.07
C THR A 469 12.46 -9.86 -23.11
N PRO A 470 11.79 -10.67 -23.97
CA PRO A 470 10.33 -10.82 -23.96
C PRO A 470 9.81 -11.44 -22.68
N LEU A 471 8.53 -11.21 -22.36
CA LEU A 471 7.87 -12.01 -21.33
C LEU A 471 7.78 -13.48 -21.81
N PRO A 472 7.83 -14.46 -20.91
CA PRO A 472 7.53 -15.85 -21.24
C PRO A 472 6.11 -15.99 -21.78
N PHE A 473 5.88 -17.03 -22.60
CA PHE A 473 4.61 -17.26 -23.27
C PHE A 473 3.41 -17.28 -22.30
N GLU A 474 3.57 -17.87 -21.12
CA GLU A 474 2.53 -17.99 -20.10
C GLU A 474 2.11 -16.61 -19.57
N LEU A 475 3.08 -15.72 -19.31
CA LEU A 475 2.80 -14.35 -18.85
C LEU A 475 2.24 -13.49 -19.98
N GLN A 476 2.69 -13.68 -21.22
CA GLN A 476 2.06 -13.05 -22.38
C GLN A 476 0.59 -13.48 -22.52
N HIS A 477 0.32 -14.78 -22.37
CA HIS A 477 -1.03 -15.33 -22.45
C HIS A 477 -1.96 -14.75 -21.39
N ILE A 478 -1.51 -14.63 -20.13
CA ILE A 478 -2.30 -13.99 -19.06
C ILE A 478 -2.60 -12.53 -19.38
N CYS A 479 -1.60 -11.78 -19.86
CA CYS A 479 -1.79 -10.40 -20.29
C CYS A 479 -2.82 -10.29 -21.43
N SER A 480 -2.75 -11.21 -22.42
CA SER A 480 -3.68 -11.25 -23.55
C SER A 480 -5.09 -11.69 -23.16
N GLU A 481 -5.26 -12.66 -22.27
CA GLU A 481 -6.58 -13.09 -21.79
C GLU A 481 -7.27 -11.99 -21.00
N TYR A 482 -6.52 -11.28 -20.13
CA TYR A 482 -7.00 -10.07 -19.47
C TYR A 482 -7.42 -9.00 -20.49
N LEU A 483 -6.62 -8.79 -21.54
CA LEU A 483 -6.95 -7.82 -22.59
C LEU A 483 -8.25 -8.17 -23.30
N LYS A 484 -8.44 -9.43 -23.69
CA LYS A 484 -9.67 -9.90 -24.35
C LYS A 484 -10.89 -9.68 -23.46
N THR A 485 -10.77 -9.99 -22.17
CA THR A 485 -11.85 -9.73 -21.21
C THR A 485 -12.14 -8.23 -21.10
N ALA A 486 -11.10 -7.40 -20.91
CA ALA A 486 -11.24 -5.95 -20.84
C ALA A 486 -11.80 -5.32 -22.15
N GLN A 487 -11.51 -5.91 -23.30
CA GLN A 487 -12.06 -5.54 -24.62
C GLN A 487 -13.53 -5.92 -24.75
N SER A 488 -13.97 -7.01 -24.12
CA SER A 488 -15.35 -7.50 -24.19
C SER A 488 -16.30 -6.83 -23.17
N GLU A 489 -15.80 -6.40 -22.02
CA GLU A 489 -16.62 -5.79 -20.97
C GLU A 489 -16.99 -4.34 -21.32
N PRO A 490 -18.27 -3.93 -21.28
CA PRO A 490 -18.64 -2.53 -21.47
C PRO A 490 -17.92 -1.66 -20.44
N GLN A 491 -17.02 -0.78 -20.88
CA GLN A 491 -16.40 0.15 -19.95
C GLN A 491 -17.46 1.13 -19.47
N ARG A 492 -17.58 1.30 -18.15
CA ARG A 492 -18.37 2.38 -17.58
C ARG A 492 -17.65 3.71 -17.85
N ALA A 493 -17.95 4.33 -18.99
CA ALA A 493 -17.49 5.68 -19.28
C ALA A 493 -17.92 6.62 -18.14
N HIS A 494 -17.02 7.50 -17.72
CA HIS A 494 -17.34 8.48 -16.68
C HIS A 494 -18.46 9.41 -17.17
N LYS A 495 -19.34 9.87 -16.28
CA LYS A 495 -20.47 10.74 -16.65
C LYS A 495 -20.05 11.95 -17.51
N ALA A 496 -18.88 12.52 -17.21
CA ALA A 496 -18.35 13.65 -17.97
C ALA A 496 -17.97 13.28 -19.41
N GLN A 497 -17.37 12.10 -19.64
CA GLN A 497 -17.06 11.58 -20.98
C GLN A 497 -18.35 11.34 -21.78
N GLN A 498 -19.35 10.70 -21.17
CA GLN A 498 -20.64 10.50 -21.82
C GLN A 498 -21.33 11.84 -22.17
N HIS A 499 -21.21 12.85 -21.32
CA HIS A 499 -21.74 14.19 -21.58
C HIS A 499 -21.01 14.87 -22.74
N PHE A 500 -19.67 14.75 -22.79
CA PHE A 500 -18.87 15.23 -23.91
C PHE A 500 -19.29 14.56 -25.22
N THR A 501 -19.33 13.23 -25.25
CA THR A 501 -19.72 12.45 -26.44
C THR A 501 -21.14 12.81 -26.91
N ARG A 502 -22.11 12.88 -25.98
CA ARG A 502 -23.48 13.32 -26.32
C ARG A 502 -23.53 14.74 -26.86
N PHE A 503 -22.71 15.65 -26.33
CA PHE A 503 -22.62 17.01 -26.84
C PHE A 503 -22.13 17.03 -28.29
N VAL A 504 -21.04 16.31 -28.60
CA VAL A 504 -20.48 16.28 -29.96
C VAL A 504 -21.48 15.68 -30.94
N CYS A 505 -22.10 14.54 -30.60
CA CYS A 505 -23.12 13.92 -31.47
C CYS A 505 -24.33 14.83 -31.70
N LYS A 506 -24.76 15.60 -30.69
CA LYS A 506 -25.92 16.48 -30.80
C LYS A 506 -25.62 17.79 -31.54
N HIS A 507 -24.48 18.41 -31.28
CA HIS A 507 -24.21 19.80 -31.67
C HIS A 507 -23.15 19.96 -32.77
N LEU A 508 -22.44 18.88 -33.14
CA LEU A 508 -21.33 18.94 -34.09
C LEU A 508 -21.37 17.84 -35.16
N SER A 509 -22.33 16.92 -35.12
CA SER A 509 -22.48 15.85 -36.13
C SER A 509 -22.73 16.37 -37.55
N HIS A 510 -23.23 17.60 -37.70
CA HIS A 510 -23.40 18.25 -39.01
C HIS A 510 -22.10 18.82 -39.58
N CYS A 511 -21.08 19.04 -38.74
CA CYS A 511 -19.76 19.58 -39.14
C CYS A 511 -18.65 18.53 -39.07
N LEU A 512 -18.90 17.36 -38.47
CA LEU A 512 -17.94 16.29 -38.29
C LEU A 512 -18.39 15.04 -39.04
N THR A 513 -17.45 14.37 -39.70
CA THR A 513 -17.73 13.16 -40.47
C THR A 513 -17.38 11.91 -39.67
N ASN A 514 -18.17 10.84 -39.83
CA ASN A 514 -17.95 9.52 -39.23
C ASN A 514 -17.69 9.57 -37.70
N VAL A 515 -18.59 10.22 -36.97
CA VAL A 515 -18.52 10.34 -35.51
C VAL A 515 -18.85 8.99 -34.86
N GLN A 516 -17.85 8.33 -34.28
CA GLN A 516 -17.98 7.03 -33.63
C GLN A 516 -17.60 7.12 -32.15
N PRO A 517 -18.55 6.92 -31.22
CA PRO A 517 -18.26 6.91 -29.79
C PRO A 517 -17.65 5.58 -29.33
N GLU A 518 -16.82 5.61 -28.29
CA GLU A 518 -16.34 4.42 -27.56
C GLU A 518 -15.65 3.37 -28.46
N VAL A 519 -14.79 3.82 -29.38
CA VAL A 519 -14.05 2.93 -30.30
C VAL A 519 -12.93 2.22 -29.55
N ARG A 520 -12.82 0.90 -29.73
CA ARG A 520 -11.73 0.10 -29.14
C ARG A 520 -10.56 -0.03 -30.09
N THR A 521 -9.37 0.16 -29.55
CA THR A 521 -8.11 -0.11 -30.24
C THR A 521 -7.72 -1.58 -30.12
N ASP A 522 -6.84 -2.03 -31.01
CA ASP A 522 -6.22 -3.37 -30.94
C ASP A 522 -5.42 -3.55 -29.64
N LEU A 523 -4.94 -2.45 -29.07
CA LEU A 523 -4.29 -2.43 -27.76
C LEU A 523 -5.27 -2.52 -26.57
N GLY A 524 -6.58 -2.62 -26.83
CA GLY A 524 -7.66 -2.72 -25.85
C GLY A 524 -8.01 -1.44 -25.10
N TYR A 525 -7.39 -0.31 -25.45
CA TYR A 525 -7.85 1.00 -25.00
C TYR A 525 -9.18 1.36 -25.65
N SER A 526 -10.08 1.95 -24.86
CA SER A 526 -11.27 2.63 -25.34
C SER A 526 -10.93 4.09 -25.62
N LEU A 527 -11.32 4.56 -26.80
CA LEU A 527 -11.26 5.94 -27.27
C LEU A 527 -12.63 6.57 -27.07
N ASP A 528 -12.69 7.74 -26.41
CA ASP A 528 -13.98 8.37 -26.10
C ASP A 528 -14.78 8.73 -27.38
N LEU A 529 -14.08 9.18 -28.42
CA LEU A 529 -14.66 9.49 -29.73
C LEU A 529 -13.63 9.32 -30.84
N VAL A 530 -14.06 8.85 -32.01
CA VAL A 530 -13.29 8.92 -33.26
C VAL A 530 -14.08 9.73 -34.27
N VAL A 531 -13.40 10.61 -34.98
CA VAL A 531 -13.98 11.41 -36.06
C VAL A 531 -13.05 11.34 -37.28
N THR A 532 -13.61 11.52 -38.46
CA THR A 532 -12.80 11.73 -39.67
C THR A 532 -12.49 13.22 -39.80
N ALA A 533 -11.20 13.55 -39.84
CA ALA A 533 -10.72 14.91 -40.06
C ALA A 533 -10.94 15.38 -41.51
N SER A 534 -10.69 16.67 -41.77
CA SER A 534 -10.79 17.28 -43.09
C SER A 534 -9.84 16.69 -44.13
N ASP A 535 -8.74 16.06 -43.71
CA ASP A 535 -7.81 15.31 -44.57
C ASP A 535 -8.24 13.85 -44.84
N GLY A 536 -9.44 13.47 -44.40
CA GLY A 536 -10.00 12.12 -44.59
C GLY A 536 -9.45 11.07 -43.63
N LYS A 537 -8.53 11.42 -42.72
CA LYS A 537 -7.92 10.47 -41.77
C LYS A 537 -8.66 10.45 -40.43
N PRO A 538 -8.71 9.30 -39.73
CA PRO A 538 -9.33 9.24 -38.42
C PRO A 538 -8.50 10.00 -37.36
N VAL A 539 -9.21 10.68 -36.47
CA VAL A 539 -8.67 11.36 -35.28
C VAL A 539 -9.37 10.78 -34.07
N ALA A 540 -8.58 10.21 -33.16
CA ALA A 540 -9.04 9.80 -31.85
C ALA A 540 -9.11 11.03 -30.94
N ILE A 541 -10.23 11.22 -30.24
CA ILE A 541 -10.43 12.29 -29.28
C ILE A 541 -10.63 11.67 -27.90
N GLU A 542 -9.81 12.08 -26.94
CA GLU A 542 -9.94 11.71 -25.52
C GLU A 542 -10.41 12.91 -24.71
N PHE A 543 -11.49 12.74 -23.96
CA PHE A 543 -11.95 13.75 -23.01
C PHE A 543 -11.29 13.52 -21.65
N ASP A 544 -10.29 14.34 -21.36
CA ASP A 544 -9.52 14.21 -20.13
C ASP A 544 -10.23 14.92 -18.98
N GLY A 545 -11.05 14.17 -18.24
CA GLY A 545 -11.61 14.56 -16.95
C GLY A 545 -10.55 14.82 -15.84
N PRO A 546 -10.95 15.38 -14.68
CA PRO A 546 -10.00 15.71 -13.59
C PRO A 546 -9.15 14.53 -13.11
N TYR A 547 -9.66 13.31 -13.22
CA TYR A 547 -9.01 12.07 -12.79
C TYR A 547 -7.79 11.68 -13.65
N HIS A 548 -7.63 12.30 -14.82
CA HIS A 548 -6.50 12.07 -15.73
C HIS A 548 -5.26 12.89 -15.39
N TYR A 549 -5.39 13.81 -14.43
CA TYR A 549 -4.32 14.70 -14.01
C TYR A 549 -3.82 14.32 -12.61
N VAL A 550 -2.64 14.81 -12.27
CA VAL A 550 -2.04 14.66 -10.94
C VAL A 550 -2.79 15.61 -10.01
N GLY A 551 -3.67 15.05 -9.19
CA GLY A 551 -4.60 15.85 -8.40
C GLY A 551 -5.51 16.72 -9.25
N PHE A 552 -5.75 17.94 -8.80
CA PHE A 552 -6.51 18.95 -9.54
C PHE A 552 -5.60 19.89 -10.37
N SER A 553 -4.39 19.43 -10.69
CA SER A 553 -3.45 20.16 -11.53
C SER A 553 -3.77 20.02 -13.02
N LYS A 554 -2.93 20.65 -13.85
CA LYS A 554 -2.96 20.50 -15.31
C LYS A 554 -1.91 19.50 -15.85
N ARG A 555 -1.15 18.83 -14.98
CA ARG A 555 -0.16 17.82 -15.37
C ARG A 555 -0.84 16.46 -15.47
N LEU A 556 -0.72 15.79 -16.62
CA LEU A 556 -1.23 14.43 -16.80
C LEU A 556 -0.57 13.47 -15.81
N ASN A 557 -1.31 12.50 -15.29
CA ASN A 557 -0.74 11.46 -14.44
C ASN A 557 -0.12 10.33 -15.27
N GLY A 558 0.66 9.46 -14.63
CA GLY A 558 1.40 8.40 -15.31
C GLY A 558 0.53 7.42 -16.12
N ASN A 559 -0.70 7.14 -15.69
CA ASN A 559 -1.61 6.28 -16.48
C ASN A 559 -1.99 6.94 -17.79
N THR A 560 -2.38 8.22 -17.72
CA THR A 560 -2.83 8.95 -18.91
C THR A 560 -1.66 9.19 -19.86
N LEU A 561 -0.47 9.53 -19.35
CA LEU A 561 0.73 9.65 -20.16
C LEU A 561 1.05 8.37 -20.92
N LEU A 562 1.07 7.22 -20.22
CA LEU A 562 1.36 5.94 -20.83
C LEU A 562 0.30 5.54 -21.86
N LYS A 563 -0.99 5.68 -21.53
CA LYS A 563 -2.11 5.43 -22.46
C LYS A 563 -1.96 6.27 -23.73
N GLN A 564 -1.75 7.58 -23.59
CA GLN A 564 -1.65 8.47 -24.74
C GLN A 564 -0.42 8.15 -25.59
N ARG A 565 0.73 7.81 -24.99
CA ARG A 565 1.92 7.40 -25.74
C ARG A 565 1.68 6.12 -26.54
N GLN A 566 1.05 5.13 -25.92
CA GLN A 566 0.75 3.84 -26.56
C GLN A 566 -0.22 3.96 -27.72
N ILE A 567 -1.28 4.74 -27.55
CA ILE A 567 -2.25 5.01 -28.62
C ILE A 567 -1.55 5.69 -29.80
N ARG A 568 -0.68 6.69 -29.54
CA ARG A 568 0.09 7.37 -30.59
C ARG A 568 1.08 6.43 -31.28
N ALA A 569 1.77 5.59 -30.51
CA ALA A 569 2.71 4.61 -31.06
C ALA A 569 2.02 3.54 -31.93
N ALA A 570 0.76 3.22 -31.64
CA ALA A 570 -0.10 2.41 -32.49
C ALA A 570 -0.62 3.15 -33.75
N GLY A 571 -0.15 4.37 -34.02
CA GLY A 571 -0.45 5.12 -35.24
C GLY A 571 -1.69 6.01 -35.17
N TRP A 572 -2.35 6.12 -34.01
CA TRP A 572 -3.53 6.99 -33.88
C TRP A 572 -3.14 8.47 -33.79
N ARG A 573 -3.80 9.31 -34.59
CA ARG A 573 -3.79 10.77 -34.40
C ARG A 573 -4.66 11.13 -33.20
N LEU A 574 -4.02 11.33 -32.04
CA LEU A 574 -4.72 11.49 -30.76
C LEU A 574 -4.82 12.96 -30.31
N LEU A 575 -6.05 13.46 -30.20
CA LEU A 575 -6.41 14.75 -29.65
C LEU A 575 -6.93 14.61 -28.20
N SER A 576 -6.18 15.13 -27.24
CA SER A 576 -6.64 15.27 -25.86
C SER A 576 -7.44 16.56 -25.68
N ILE A 577 -8.57 16.48 -24.99
CA ILE A 577 -9.45 17.60 -24.64
C ILE A 577 -9.53 17.72 -23.10
N PRO A 578 -8.79 18.66 -22.50
CA PRO A 578 -8.84 18.89 -21.06
C PRO A 578 -10.19 19.42 -20.58
N TYR A 579 -10.69 18.89 -19.46
CA TYR A 579 -12.00 19.29 -18.93
C TYR A 579 -12.11 20.79 -18.61
N TRP A 580 -11.05 21.45 -18.13
CA TRP A 580 -11.09 22.88 -17.80
C TRP A 580 -11.19 23.76 -19.05
N GLU A 581 -10.51 23.37 -20.14
CA GLU A 581 -10.59 24.05 -21.43
C GLU A 581 -11.94 23.85 -22.11
N TRP A 582 -12.55 22.67 -21.91
CA TRP A 582 -13.88 22.37 -22.43
C TRP A 582 -15.02 23.03 -21.66
N THR A 583 -14.93 23.01 -20.33
CA THR A 583 -16.06 23.42 -19.49
C THR A 583 -16.26 24.93 -19.46
N ARG A 584 -15.17 25.72 -19.44
CA ARG A 584 -15.13 27.20 -19.34
C ARG A 584 -16.24 27.75 -18.43
N GLN A 585 -16.15 27.40 -17.15
CA GLN A 585 -17.12 27.85 -16.15
C GLN A 585 -17.13 29.38 -15.96
N ASP A 586 -16.05 30.05 -16.37
CA ASP A 586 -15.89 31.50 -16.40
C ASP A 586 -16.74 32.21 -17.47
N LEU A 587 -17.18 31.51 -18.51
CA LEU A 587 -18.04 32.09 -19.55
C LEU A 587 -19.53 32.06 -19.13
N PRO A 588 -20.33 33.06 -19.55
CA PRO A 588 -21.78 33.03 -19.42
C PRO A 588 -22.40 31.77 -20.07
N PRO A 589 -23.46 31.18 -19.50
CA PRO A 589 -24.09 29.96 -20.04
C PRO A 589 -24.44 30.02 -21.53
N GLU A 590 -24.91 31.17 -22.01
CA GLU A 590 -25.28 31.46 -23.39
C GLU A 590 -24.10 31.36 -24.37
N ASP A 591 -22.88 31.70 -23.94
CA ASP A 591 -21.68 31.71 -24.78
C ASP A 591 -20.98 30.34 -24.82
N ARG A 592 -21.22 29.48 -23.81
CA ARG A 592 -20.53 28.18 -23.67
C ARG A 592 -20.79 27.23 -24.82
N LEU A 593 -21.98 27.26 -25.42
CA LEU A 593 -22.31 26.40 -26.55
C LEU A 593 -21.42 26.73 -27.75
N ARG A 594 -21.43 28.00 -28.17
CA ARG A 594 -20.64 28.50 -29.30
C ARG A 594 -19.14 28.29 -29.05
N TYR A 595 -18.66 28.64 -27.86
CA TYR A 595 -17.27 28.43 -27.48
C TYR A 595 -16.84 26.96 -27.65
N ARG A 596 -17.62 25.99 -27.15
CA ARG A 596 -17.26 24.56 -27.24
C ARG A 596 -17.22 24.05 -28.67
N GLN A 597 -18.13 24.54 -29.52
CA GLN A 597 -18.15 24.22 -30.94
C GLN A 597 -16.87 24.74 -31.62
N GLU A 598 -16.57 26.03 -31.47
CA GLU A 598 -15.39 26.67 -32.06
C GLU A 598 -14.09 26.05 -31.51
N TYR A 599 -14.02 25.80 -30.21
CA TYR A 599 -12.88 25.18 -29.54
C TYR A 599 -12.54 23.79 -30.10
N LEU A 600 -13.53 22.90 -30.25
CA LEU A 600 -13.26 21.55 -30.77
C LEU A 600 -12.82 21.58 -32.23
N LEU A 601 -13.50 22.38 -33.06
CA LEU A 601 -13.17 22.51 -34.48
C LEU A 601 -11.76 23.10 -34.66
N ARG A 602 -11.40 24.12 -33.89
CA ARG A 602 -10.06 24.70 -33.87
C ARG A 602 -9.01 23.67 -33.48
N ARG A 603 -9.26 22.89 -32.42
CA ARG A 603 -8.34 21.83 -31.95
C ARG A 603 -8.16 20.70 -32.96
N LEU A 604 -9.25 20.33 -33.65
CA LEU A 604 -9.19 19.37 -34.76
C LEU A 604 -8.44 19.93 -35.97
N ASN A 605 -8.58 21.20 -36.30
CA ASN A 605 -7.79 21.78 -37.38
C ASN A 605 -6.30 21.83 -37.03
N LEU A 606 -5.95 22.21 -35.81
CA LEU A 606 -4.56 22.24 -35.33
C LEU A 606 -3.88 20.87 -35.42
N ILE A 607 -4.58 19.78 -35.07
CA ILE A 607 -3.99 18.44 -35.12
C ILE A 607 -3.80 17.91 -36.55
N VAL A 608 -4.53 18.47 -37.52
CA VAL A 608 -4.43 18.10 -38.95
C VAL A 608 -3.36 18.93 -39.66
N HIS A 609 -3.35 20.25 -39.44
CA HIS A 609 -2.59 21.20 -40.26
C HIS A 609 -1.37 21.81 -39.54
N GLY A 610 -1.21 21.61 -38.23
CA GLY A 610 -0.10 22.15 -37.45
C GLY A 610 -0.13 23.68 -37.22
N ALA A 611 -1.12 24.38 -37.77
CA ALA A 611 -1.34 25.82 -37.62
C ALA A 611 -2.84 26.14 -37.49
N ASP A 612 -3.16 27.30 -36.90
CA ASP A 612 -4.53 27.78 -36.75
C ASP A 612 -4.94 28.58 -37.99
N PRO A 613 -5.93 28.14 -38.79
CA PRO A 613 -6.37 28.88 -39.98
C PRO A 613 -7.24 30.11 -39.64
N MET A 614 -7.54 30.36 -38.36
CA MET A 614 -8.27 31.55 -37.90
C MET A 614 -7.35 32.71 -37.47
N ILE A 615 -6.06 32.66 -37.86
CA ILE A 615 -5.09 33.76 -37.77
C ILE A 615 -4.59 34.10 -39.17
#